data_AF-A0A9C7RPQ1-F1
#
_entry.id   AF-A0A9C7RPQ1-F1
#
_cell.length_a   1.000
_cell.length_b   1.000
_cell.length_c   1.000
_cell.angle_alpha   90.00
_cell.angle_beta   90.00
_cell.angle_gamma   90.00
#
_symmetry.space_group_name_H-M   'P 1'
#
loop_
_entity.id
_entity.type
_entity.pdbx_description
1 polymer ?
#
loop_
_entity_poly.entity_id
_entity_poly.type
_entity_poly.pdbx_seq_one_letter_code
_entity_poly.pdbx_strand_id
1 'polypeptide(L)'
;MLRKLILFLIDIGLTLFSGIVSLFMRFGFDFEEMGKYDESVIIYTLISSIVYILNGNYRIVWEYASPRDMLFLVRGSIISYLVNVTFFYFYRGSILPRSVGFSTFLGSLILLLLSRITWQWISNLRKGKAGEKR
;
A
#
# COMPACT_ATOMS: atom_id res chain seq x y z
N MET A 1 18.86 8.08 3.10
CA MET A 1 17.66 8.80 2.61
C MET A 1 17.08 8.17 1.35
N LEU A 2 17.84 8.02 0.25
CA LEU A 2 17.35 7.51 -1.04
C LEU A 2 16.59 6.17 -0.95
N ARG A 3 17.11 5.17 -0.23
CA ARG A 3 16.44 3.87 -0.06
C ARG A 3 15.05 3.98 0.57
N LYS A 4 14.87 4.87 1.55
CA LYS A 4 13.58 5.10 2.21
C LYS A 4 12.59 5.77 1.26
N LEU A 5 13.07 6.72 0.46
CA LEU A 5 12.27 7.37 -0.57
C LEU A 5 11.79 6.37 -1.63
N ILE A 6 12.67 5.49 -2.10
CA ILE A 6 12.29 4.44 -3.07
C ILE A 6 11.21 3.53 -2.48
N LEU A 7 11.37 3.06 -1.24
CA LEU A 7 10.36 2.23 -0.57
C LEU A 7 9.02 2.96 -0.44
N PHE A 8 9.05 4.25 -0.09
CA PHE A 8 7.84 5.07 -0.02
C PHE A 8 7.14 5.19 -1.38
N LEU A 9 7.89 5.44 -2.46
CA LEU A 9 7.33 5.50 -3.81
C LEU A 9 6.75 4.16 -4.27
N ILE A 10 7.41 3.05 -3.93
CA ILE A 10 6.87 1.70 -4.19
C ILE A 10 5.55 1.51 -3.44
N ASP A 11 5.48 1.88 -2.16
CA ASP A 11 4.26 1.71 -1.37
C ASP A 11 3.08 2.55 -1.91
N ILE A 12 3.36 3.79 -2.34
CA ILE A 12 2.38 4.64 -3.04
C ILE A 12 1.92 3.94 -4.32
N GLY A 13 2.86 3.48 -5.15
CA GLY A 13 2.57 2.82 -6.41
C GLY A 13 1.72 1.55 -6.23
N LEU A 14 2.04 0.72 -5.24
CA LEU A 14 1.27 -0.49 -4.91
C LEU A 14 -0.13 -0.16 -4.37
N THR A 15 -0.26 0.92 -3.58
CA THR A 15 -1.56 1.37 -3.07
C THR A 15 -2.43 1.89 -4.21
N LEU A 16 -1.87 2.72 -5.08
CA LEU A 16 -2.55 3.24 -6.27
C LEU A 16 -2.97 2.09 -7.21
N PHE A 17 -2.05 1.17 -7.48
CA PHE A 17 -2.33 -0.01 -8.31
C PHE A 17 -3.47 -0.84 -7.71
N SER A 18 -3.47 -1.06 -6.40
CA SER A 18 -4.58 -1.74 -5.73
C SER A 18 -5.92 -1.01 -5.90
N GLY A 19 -5.91 0.32 -5.92
CA GLY A 19 -7.11 1.13 -6.15
C GLY A 19 -7.65 0.97 -7.57
N ILE A 20 -6.76 1.03 -8.57
CA ILE A 20 -7.12 0.80 -9.98
C ILE A 20 -7.68 -0.61 -10.16
N VAL A 21 -7.03 -1.64 -9.61
CA VAL A 21 -7.53 -3.03 -9.66
C VAL A 21 -8.88 -3.14 -8.96
N SER A 22 -9.09 -2.43 -7.85
CA SER A 22 -10.38 -2.47 -7.12
C SER A 22 -11.52 -1.83 -7.92
N LEU A 23 -11.23 -0.75 -8.65
CA LEU A 23 -12.17 -0.15 -9.58
C LEU A 23 -12.51 -1.10 -10.72
N PHE A 24 -11.50 -1.69 -11.36
CA PHE A 24 -11.68 -2.66 -12.43
C PHE A 24 -12.48 -3.88 -11.97
N MET A 25 -12.20 -4.42 -10.77
CA MET A 25 -12.95 -5.54 -10.20
C MET A 25 -14.43 -5.20 -9.93
N ARG A 26 -14.76 -3.93 -9.74
CA ARG A 26 -16.14 -3.48 -9.49
C ARG A 26 -16.90 -3.19 -10.77
N PHE A 27 -16.28 -2.48 -11.72
CA PHE A 27 -16.95 -1.95 -12.91
C PHE A 27 -16.61 -2.71 -14.19
N GLY A 28 -15.59 -3.58 -14.17
CA GLY A 28 -15.16 -4.34 -15.33
C GLY A 28 -14.66 -3.42 -16.45
N PHE A 29 -15.27 -3.56 -17.63
CA PHE A 29 -14.95 -2.78 -18.83
C PHE A 29 -15.80 -1.53 -19.01
N ASP A 30 -16.63 -1.15 -18.03
CA ASP A 30 -17.37 0.11 -18.03
C ASP A 30 -16.45 1.26 -17.59
N PHE A 31 -15.62 1.73 -18.52
CA PHE A 31 -14.64 2.78 -18.27
C PHE A 31 -15.26 4.15 -17.98
N GLU A 32 -16.48 4.42 -18.48
CA GLU A 32 -17.18 5.68 -18.26
C GLU A 32 -17.65 5.79 -16.81
N GLU A 33 -18.29 4.73 -16.28
CA GLU A 33 -18.69 4.70 -14.88
C GLU A 33 -17.47 4.64 -13.95
N MET A 34 -16.42 3.88 -14.33
CA MET A 34 -15.20 3.76 -13.56
C MET A 34 -14.49 5.12 -13.35
N GLY A 35 -14.37 5.92 -14.42
CA GLY A 35 -13.65 7.19 -14.40
C GLY A 35 -14.22 8.24 -13.43
N LYS A 36 -15.50 8.10 -13.05
CA LYS A 36 -16.15 8.95 -12.02
C LYS A 36 -15.49 8.83 -10.64
N TYR A 37 -14.73 7.76 -10.41
CA TYR A 37 -14.14 7.44 -9.11
C TYR A 37 -12.60 7.51 -9.10
N ASP A 38 -11.97 7.93 -10.21
CA ASP A 38 -10.52 8.06 -10.32
C ASP A 38 -9.95 9.02 -9.27
N GLU A 39 -10.60 10.18 -9.10
CA GLU A 39 -10.23 11.17 -8.09
C GLU A 39 -10.24 10.56 -6.68
N SER A 40 -11.25 9.75 -6.36
CA SER A 40 -11.39 9.10 -5.06
C SER A 40 -10.23 8.13 -4.78
N VAL A 41 -9.73 7.42 -5.79
CA VAL A 41 -8.56 6.53 -5.64
C VAL A 41 -7.26 7.32 -5.45
N ILE A 42 -7.11 8.46 -6.13
CA ILE A 42 -5.96 9.35 -5.95
C ILE A 42 -5.97 9.91 -4.52
N ILE A 43 -7.10 10.45 -4.07
CA ILE A 43 -7.28 10.95 -2.71
C ILE A 43 -6.97 9.84 -1.69
N TYR A 44 -7.50 8.63 -1.91
CA TYR A 44 -7.25 7.49 -1.03
C TYR A 44 -5.75 7.20 -0.88
N THR A 45 -5.04 7.22 -2.00
CA THR A 45 -3.60 6.98 -2.06
C THR A 45 -2.83 8.08 -1.32
N LEU A 46 -3.21 9.34 -1.50
CA LEU A 46 -2.58 10.48 -0.82
C LEU A 46 -2.75 10.38 0.70
N ILE A 47 -3.97 10.12 1.18
CA ILE A 47 -4.24 9.92 2.61
C ILE A 47 -3.41 8.75 3.15
N SER A 48 -3.40 7.62 2.43
CA SER A 48 -2.63 6.44 2.80
C SER A 48 -1.14 6.74 2.93
N SER A 49 -0.58 7.50 1.98
CA SER A 49 0.83 7.88 1.99
C SER A 49 1.22 8.68 3.23
N ILE A 50 0.37 9.63 3.64
CA ILE A 50 0.57 10.42 4.86
C ILE A 50 0.52 9.50 6.07
N VAL A 51 -0.47 8.61 6.15
CA VAL A 51 -0.60 7.66 7.26
C VAL A 51 0.61 6.74 7.36
N TYR A 52 1.16 6.24 6.25
CA TYR A 52 2.34 5.38 6.26
C TYR A 52 3.59 6.08 6.81
N ILE A 53 3.76 7.37 6.48
CA ILE A 53 4.83 8.20 7.04
C ILE A 53 4.65 8.35 8.55
N LEU A 54 3.45 8.77 8.98
CA LEU A 54 3.14 9.01 10.40
C LEU A 54 3.20 7.73 11.24
N ASN A 55 2.76 6.59 10.71
CA ASN A 55 2.83 5.29 11.36
C ASN A 55 4.27 4.78 11.52
N GLY A 56 5.22 5.32 10.74
CA GLY A 56 6.64 5.01 10.84
C GLY A 56 7.10 3.81 10.03
N ASN A 57 6.40 3.45 8.93
CA ASN A 57 6.72 2.29 8.08
C ASN A 57 8.17 2.32 7.54
N TYR A 58 8.75 3.52 7.43
CA TYR A 58 10.08 3.76 6.85
C TYR A 58 11.19 3.89 7.91
N ARG A 59 10.88 3.65 9.19
CA ARG A 59 11.87 3.59 10.27
C ARG A 59 12.59 2.24 10.34
N ILE A 60 11.92 1.18 9.89
CA ILE A 60 12.41 -0.20 9.93
C ILE A 60 13.37 -0.46 8.77
N VAL A 61 14.47 -1.17 9.05
CA VAL A 61 15.38 -1.69 8.02
C VAL A 61 14.87 -3.07 7.60
N TRP A 62 14.07 -3.10 6.54
CA TRP A 62 13.32 -4.29 6.11
C TRP A 62 14.17 -5.52 5.79
N GLU A 63 15.45 -5.35 5.43
CA GLU A 63 16.39 -6.47 5.22
C GLU A 63 16.56 -7.35 6.47
N TYR A 64 16.41 -6.78 7.66
CA TYR A 64 16.59 -7.46 8.94
C TYR A 64 15.29 -7.51 9.78
N ALA A 65 14.17 -7.16 9.16
CA ALA A 65 12.89 -7.09 9.86
C ALA A 65 12.39 -8.48 10.30
N SER A 66 11.93 -8.56 11.54
CA SER A 66 11.27 -9.72 12.11
C SER A 66 9.79 -9.80 11.69
N PRO A 67 9.11 -10.94 11.90
CA PRO A 67 7.66 -11.02 11.70
C PRO A 67 6.86 -10.01 12.52
N ARG A 68 7.36 -9.61 13.69
CA ARG A 68 6.73 -8.56 14.53
C ARG A 68 6.77 -7.19 13.86
N ASP A 69 7.80 -6.91 13.07
CA ASP A 69 7.93 -5.64 12.35
C ASP A 69 6.88 -5.52 11.22
N MET A 70 6.42 -6.65 10.66
CA MET A 70 5.33 -6.66 9.68
C MET A 70 4.01 -6.15 10.27
N LEU A 71 3.80 -6.26 11.58
CA LEU A 71 2.62 -5.71 12.25
C LEU A 71 2.55 -4.18 12.14
N PHE A 72 3.67 -3.49 11.93
CA PHE A 72 3.65 -2.06 11.64
C PHE A 72 2.96 -1.76 10.31
N LEU A 73 3.17 -2.58 9.27
CA LEU A 73 2.48 -2.44 8.00
C LEU A 73 0.99 -2.74 8.13
N VAL A 74 0.64 -3.81 8.85
CA VAL A 74 -0.75 -4.17 9.12
C VAL A 74 -1.47 -3.03 9.84
N ARG A 75 -0.88 -2.54 10.94
CA ARG A 75 -1.41 -1.42 11.71
C ARG A 75 -1.55 -0.16 10.86
N GLY A 76 -0.51 0.20 10.10
CA GLY A 76 -0.53 1.37 9.22
C GLY A 76 -1.60 1.29 8.13
N SER A 77 -1.82 0.10 7.57
CA SER A 77 -2.86 -0.14 6.56
C SER A 77 -4.26 -0.05 7.15
N ILE A 78 -4.48 -0.61 8.36
CA ILE A 78 -5.76 -0.51 9.06
C ILE A 78 -6.07 0.96 9.40
N ILE A 79 -5.10 1.68 9.99
CA ILE A 79 -5.27 3.10 10.30
C ILE A 79 -5.57 3.88 9.01
N SER A 80 -4.84 3.60 7.93
CA SER A 80 -5.08 4.25 6.64
C SER A 80 -6.51 4.03 6.15
N TYR A 81 -7.00 2.80 6.19
CA TYR A 81 -8.36 2.48 5.80
C TYR A 81 -9.39 3.22 6.65
N LEU A 82 -9.22 3.24 7.98
CA LEU A 82 -10.14 3.94 8.88
C LEU A 82 -10.14 5.45 8.65
N VAL A 83 -8.97 6.06 8.43
CA VAL A 83 -8.85 7.49 8.10
C VAL A 83 -9.53 7.79 6.77
N ASN A 84 -9.36 6.94 5.75
CA ASN A 84 -10.02 7.08 4.47
C ASN A 84 -11.54 6.97 4.58
N VAL A 85 -12.05 5.94 5.27
CA VAL A 85 -13.49 5.79 5.51
C VAL A 85 -14.06 7.02 6.23
N THR A 86 -13.34 7.51 7.24
CA THR A 86 -13.73 8.72 7.98
C THR A 86 -13.72 9.95 7.07
N PHE A 87 -12.67 10.12 6.26
CA PHE A 87 -12.55 11.24 5.32
C PHE A 87 -13.71 11.26 4.33
N PHE A 88 -13.98 10.18 3.62
CA PHE A 88 -15.08 10.11 2.64
C PHE A 88 -16.47 10.13 3.27
N TYR A 89 -16.60 9.80 4.56
CA TYR A 89 -17.86 9.95 5.28
C TYR A 89 -18.22 11.42 5.51
N PHE A 90 -17.24 12.25 5.88
CA PHE A 90 -17.45 13.67 6.17
C PHE A 90 -17.29 14.56 4.93
N TYR A 91 -16.32 14.28 4.07
CA TYR A 91 -16.07 15.02 2.83
C TYR A 91 -16.95 14.47 1.71
N ARG A 92 -18.01 15.22 1.37
CA ARG A 92 -18.97 14.84 0.31
C ARG A 92 -18.62 15.34 -1.09
N GLY A 93 -17.42 15.91 -1.29
CA GLY A 93 -16.98 16.44 -2.59
C GLY A 93 -16.67 15.35 -3.62
N SER A 94 -16.27 14.16 -3.16
CA SER A 94 -16.01 12.99 -4.00
C SER A 94 -16.56 11.75 -3.31
N ILE A 95 -17.01 10.75 -4.08
CA ILE A 95 -17.60 9.53 -3.54
C ILE A 95 -16.62 8.39 -3.74
N LEU A 96 -16.25 7.70 -2.67
CA LEU A 96 -15.55 6.42 -2.77
C LEU A 96 -16.55 5.28 -2.55
N PRO A 97 -16.76 4.40 -3.54
CA PRO A 97 -17.63 3.26 -3.32
C PRO A 97 -17.06 2.35 -2.22
N ARG A 98 -17.89 2.00 -1.22
CA ARG A 98 -17.40 1.29 -0.01
C ARG A 98 -16.65 0.00 -0.31
N SER A 99 -17.13 -0.79 -1.28
CA SER A 99 -16.45 -2.02 -1.69
C SER A 99 -15.09 -1.74 -2.32
N VAL A 100 -14.95 -0.67 -3.12
CA VAL A 100 -13.66 -0.26 -3.72
C VAL A 100 -12.69 0.15 -2.61
N GLY A 101 -13.14 0.94 -1.64
CA GLY A 101 -12.30 1.31 -0.50
C GLY A 101 -11.80 0.10 0.30
N PHE A 102 -12.68 -0.86 0.58
CA PHE A 102 -12.30 -2.08 1.31
C PHE A 102 -11.38 -3.01 0.49
N SER A 103 -11.65 -3.20 -0.80
CA SER A 103 -10.80 -3.98 -1.71
C SER A 103 -9.42 -3.31 -1.90
N THR A 104 -9.37 -1.98 -1.94
CA THR A 104 -8.11 -1.23 -2.03
C THR A 104 -7.29 -1.42 -0.76
N PHE A 105 -7.92 -1.36 0.41
CA PHE A 105 -7.27 -1.67 1.68
C PHE A 105 -6.67 -3.08 1.70
N LEU A 106 -7.46 -4.10 1.37
CA LEU A 106 -6.98 -5.48 1.39
C LEU A 106 -5.88 -5.72 0.35
N GLY A 107 -6.08 -5.27 -0.88
CA GLY A 107 -5.13 -5.44 -1.96
C GLY A 107 -3.81 -4.73 -1.67
N SER A 108 -3.85 -3.48 -1.19
CA SER A 108 -2.64 -2.74 -0.80
C SER A 108 -1.93 -3.41 0.37
N LEU A 109 -2.64 -3.85 1.41
CA LEU A 109 -2.04 -4.57 2.53
C LEU A 109 -1.28 -5.82 2.06
N ILE A 110 -1.91 -6.64 1.22
CA ILE A 110 -1.28 -7.85 0.66
C ILE A 110 -0.05 -7.49 -0.17
N LEU A 111 -0.16 -6.53 -1.09
CA LEU A 111 0.94 -6.11 -1.95
C LEU A 111 2.11 -5.53 -1.15
N LEU A 112 1.84 -4.73 -0.13
CA LEU A 112 2.86 -4.16 0.73
C LEU A 112 3.59 -5.26 1.52
N LEU A 113 2.86 -6.21 2.10
CA LEU A 113 3.47 -7.35 2.80
C LEU A 113 4.32 -8.21 1.85
N LEU A 114 3.77 -8.56 0.68
CA LEU A 114 4.49 -9.33 -0.33
C LEU A 114 5.76 -8.60 -0.77
N SER A 115 5.70 -7.29 -1.00
CA SER A 115 6.88 -6.51 -1.38
C SER A 115 8.03 -6.65 -0.37
N ARG A 116 7.72 -6.68 0.94
CA ARG A 116 8.72 -6.83 1.99
C ARG A 116 9.26 -8.24 2.07
N ILE A 117 8.38 -9.23 2.00
CA ILE A 117 8.78 -10.64 2.01
C ILE A 117 9.67 -10.96 0.80
N THR A 118 9.29 -10.49 -0.39
CA THR A 118 10.09 -10.64 -1.61
C THR A 118 11.45 -9.95 -1.47
N TRP A 119 11.49 -8.73 -0.91
CA TRP A 119 12.76 -8.04 -0.67
C TRP A 119 13.68 -8.82 0.29
N GLN A 120 13.13 -9.32 1.39
CA GLN A 120 13.87 -10.15 2.35
C GLN A 120 14.40 -11.42 1.70
N TRP A 121 13.56 -12.13 0.95
CA TRP A 121 13.93 -13.35 0.25
C TRP A 121 15.07 -13.12 -0.75
N ILE A 122 14.97 -12.08 -1.60
CA ILE A 122 16.03 -11.72 -2.56
C ILE A 122 17.34 -11.36 -1.83
N SER A 123 17.25 -10.61 -0.72
CA SER A 123 18.43 -10.21 0.04
C SER A 123 19.16 -11.39 0.68
N ASN A 124 18.41 -12.40 1.14
CA ASN A 124 18.97 -13.62 1.73
C ASN A 124 19.66 -14.50 0.67
N LEU A 125 19.08 -14.63 -0.53
CA LEU A 125 19.70 -15.36 -1.64
C LEU A 125 21.06 -14.76 -2.05
N ARG A 126 21.16 -13.42 -2.04
CA ARG A 126 22.42 -12.73 -2.36
C ARG A 126 23.52 -13.01 -1.34
N LYS A 127 23.17 -13.15 -0.05
CA LYS A 127 24.12 -13.49 1.02
C LYS A 127 24.62 -14.93 0.90
N GLY A 128 23.74 -15.89 0.57
CA GLY A 128 24.12 -17.29 0.33
C GLY A 128 25.18 -17.43 -0.76
N LYS A 129 24.99 -16.76 -1.91
CA LYS A 129 25.95 -16.78 -3.03
C LYS A 129 27.30 -16.11 -2.73
N ALA A 130 27.36 -15.20 -1.76
CA ALA A 130 28.61 -14.56 -1.33
C ALA A 130 29.40 -15.44 -0.35
N GLY A 131 28.73 -16.32 0.39
CA GLY A 131 29.35 -17.30 1.28
C GLY A 131 29.99 -18.48 0.55
N GLU A 132 29.43 -18.91 -0.59
CA GLU A 132 29.99 -19.97 -1.45
C GLU A 132 31.28 -19.58 -2.18
N LYS A 133 31.66 -18.29 -2.21
CA LYS A 133 32.87 -17.79 -2.87
C LYS A 133 34.07 -17.58 -1.94
N ARG A 134 33.98 -18.03 -0.68
CA ARG A 134 35.07 -18.00 0.31
C ARG A 134 35.45 -19.42 0.68
#